data_AF-A0A838DC42-F1
#
_entry.id   AF-A0A838DC42-F1
#
_cell.length_a   1.000
_cell.length_b   1.000
_cell.length_c   1.000
_cell.angle_alpha   90.00
_cell.angle_beta   90.00
_cell.angle_gamma   90.00
#
_symmetry.space_group_name_H-M   'P 1'
#
loop_
_entity.id
_entity.type
_entity.pdbx_description
1 polymer ?
#
loop_
_entity_poly.entity_id
_entity_poly.type
_entity_poly.pdbx_seq_one_letter_code
_entity_poly.pdbx_strand_id
1 'polypeptide(L)'
;MSFETLLPFLTVAGTLLLVVTGLLNFSVFLRQLRHGREQLETARRQLENARQQPEIQLVQRAMSETSDHLKILVQRPYLRPYFYENKAWSDGDQASSDEVKAMAELLLDNLASAIIHSAAFPQYPIRGVEQTIKFHLRNSPACRDFLLDAFDRFPLAGLALLSLKNQTRVQTEADLRMLIEKATADPVEKARRERLLRHLQTTDRTEPLELAKYSFQRVQKMVMASGSAGRMAEAVD
;
A
#
# COMPACT_ATOMS: atom_id res chain seq x y z
N MET A 1 -34.77 42.35 -69.04
CA MET A 1 -34.72 42.74 -67.61
C MET A 1 -33.77 43.92 -67.48
N SER A 2 -34.19 45.01 -66.84
CA SER A 2 -33.37 46.21 -66.69
C SER A 2 -32.28 45.99 -65.64
N PHE A 3 -31.11 46.59 -65.85
CA PHE A 3 -29.96 46.50 -64.95
C PHE A 3 -30.30 46.91 -63.49
N GLU A 4 -31.30 47.79 -63.34
CA GLU A 4 -31.85 48.27 -62.07
C GLU A 4 -32.54 47.18 -61.22
N THR A 5 -33.03 46.10 -61.84
CA THR A 5 -33.65 44.97 -61.12
C THR A 5 -32.67 43.84 -60.81
N LEU A 6 -31.56 43.75 -61.57
CA LEU A 6 -30.53 42.72 -61.41
C LEU A 6 -29.59 43.00 -60.23
N LEU A 7 -29.22 44.26 -60.02
CA LEU A 7 -28.31 44.67 -58.94
C LEU A 7 -28.83 44.32 -57.53
N PRO A 8 -30.09 44.63 -57.15
CA PRO A 8 -30.62 44.27 -55.82
C PRO A 8 -30.81 42.75 -55.66
N PHE A 9 -31.08 42.03 -56.74
CA PHE A 9 -31.17 40.56 -56.68
C PHE A 9 -29.79 39.94 -56.42
N LEU A 10 -28.73 40.46 -57.04
CA LEU A 10 -27.35 40.02 -56.84
C LEU A 10 -26.83 40.28 -55.42
N THR A 11 -27.19 41.42 -54.81
CA THR A 11 -26.81 41.72 -53.41
C THR A 11 -27.54 40.83 -52.41
N VAL A 12 -28.82 40.54 -52.64
CA VAL A 12 -29.58 39.56 -51.82
C VAL A 12 -29.00 38.15 -52.01
N ALA A 13 -28.71 37.74 -53.24
CA ALA A 13 -28.11 36.43 -53.50
C ALA A 13 -26.70 36.31 -52.86
N GLY A 14 -25.89 37.37 -52.93
CA GLY A 14 -24.55 37.42 -52.34
C GLY A 14 -24.57 37.39 -50.81
N THR A 15 -25.47 38.15 -50.17
CA THR A 15 -25.62 38.11 -48.70
C THR A 15 -26.15 36.76 -48.22
N LEU A 16 -27.09 36.15 -48.94
CA LEU A 16 -27.64 34.84 -48.61
C LEU A 16 -26.58 33.73 -48.76
N LEU A 17 -25.72 33.81 -49.79
CA LEU A 17 -24.56 32.92 -49.95
C LEU A 17 -23.58 33.04 -48.77
N LEU A 18 -23.33 34.27 -48.31
CA LEU A 18 -22.42 34.55 -47.18
C LEU A 18 -22.97 33.99 -45.87
N VAL A 19 -24.27 34.17 -45.62
CA VAL A 19 -24.98 33.60 -44.45
C VAL A 19 -24.95 32.06 -44.48
N VAL A 20 -25.25 31.45 -45.62
CA VAL A 20 -25.21 29.98 -45.77
C VAL A 20 -23.80 29.45 -45.54
N THR A 21 -22.77 30.12 -46.10
CA THR A 21 -21.37 29.73 -45.91
C THR A 21 -20.94 29.86 -44.44
N GLY A 22 -21.39 30.93 -43.76
CA GLY A 22 -21.17 31.12 -42.32
C GLY A 22 -21.81 30.02 -41.47
N LEU A 23 -23.06 29.65 -41.76
CA LEU A 23 -23.77 28.56 -41.06
C LEU A 23 -23.12 27.20 -41.30
N LEU A 24 -22.63 26.93 -42.51
CA LEU A 24 -21.90 25.69 -42.81
C LEU A 24 -20.58 25.61 -42.03
N ASN A 25 -19.79 26.70 -42.01
CA ASN A 25 -18.56 26.76 -41.22
C ASN A 25 -18.83 26.60 -39.72
N PHE A 26 -19.89 27.22 -39.21
CA PHE A 26 -20.29 27.06 -37.81
C PHE A 26 -20.72 25.62 -37.48
N SER A 27 -21.42 24.95 -38.40
CA SER A 27 -21.80 23.55 -38.23
C SER A 27 -20.58 22.61 -38.18
N VAL A 28 -19.59 22.85 -39.04
CA VAL A 28 -18.31 22.12 -39.02
C VAL A 28 -17.56 22.39 -37.72
N PHE A 29 -17.50 23.64 -37.27
CA PHE A 29 -16.88 24.01 -36.00
C PHE A 29 -17.54 23.32 -34.79
N LEU A 30 -18.88 23.26 -34.74
CA LEU A 30 -19.60 22.54 -33.69
C LEU A 30 -19.31 21.03 -33.71
N ARG A 31 -19.16 20.42 -34.89
CA ARG A 31 -18.75 19.01 -34.99
C ARG A 31 -17.33 18.79 -34.47
N GLN A 32 -16.40 19.69 -34.81
CA GLN A 32 -15.03 19.64 -34.30
C GLN A 32 -14.98 19.80 -32.77
N LEU A 33 -15.80 20.70 -32.19
CA LEU A 33 -15.90 20.85 -30.74
C LEU A 33 -16.45 19.61 -30.04
N ARG A 34 -17.46 18.95 -30.60
CA ARG A 34 -17.96 17.67 -30.06
C ARG A 34 -16.88 16.60 -30.08
N HIS A 35 -16.15 16.50 -31.19
CA HIS A 35 -15.09 15.51 -31.32
C HIS A 35 -13.91 15.79 -30.37
N GLY A 36 -13.54 17.07 -30.18
CA GLY A 36 -12.53 17.47 -29.19
C GLY A 36 -12.96 17.16 -27.76
N ARG A 37 -14.25 17.29 -27.43
CA ARG A 37 -14.78 16.90 -26.12
C ARG A 37 -14.70 15.39 -25.88
N GLU A 38 -15.05 14.57 -26.87
CA GLU A 38 -14.93 13.11 -26.80
C GLU A 38 -13.48 12.66 -26.63
N GLN A 39 -12.54 13.32 -27.33
CA GLN A 39 -11.11 13.07 -27.18
C GLN A 39 -10.61 13.44 -25.77
N LEU A 40 -11.05 14.56 -25.20
CA LEU A 40 -10.71 14.93 -23.82
C LEU A 40 -11.28 13.96 -22.78
N GLU A 41 -12.51 13.50 -22.95
CA GLU A 41 -13.10 12.49 -22.06
C GLU A 41 -12.35 11.14 -22.17
N THR A 42 -11.93 10.76 -23.38
CA THR A 42 -11.13 9.55 -23.59
C THR A 42 -9.74 9.67 -22.99
N ALA A 43 -9.05 10.80 -23.20
CA ALA A 43 -7.74 11.08 -22.62
C ALA A 43 -7.80 11.11 -21.09
N ARG A 44 -8.87 11.69 -20.52
CA ARG A 44 -9.11 11.65 -19.08
C ARG A 44 -9.26 10.23 -18.55
N ARG A 45 -10.08 9.39 -19.20
CA ARG A 45 -10.24 7.97 -18.81
C ARG A 45 -8.93 7.19 -18.95
N GLN A 46 -8.15 7.45 -19.99
CA GLN A 46 -6.82 6.85 -20.15
C GLN A 46 -5.85 7.30 -19.05
N LEU A 47 -5.89 8.57 -18.64
CA LEU A 47 -5.08 9.10 -17.54
C LEU A 47 -5.51 8.50 -16.18
N GLU A 48 -6.81 8.37 -15.93
CA GLU A 48 -7.35 7.71 -14.72
C GLU A 48 -6.95 6.23 -14.69
N ASN A 49 -7.09 5.50 -15.80
CA ASN A 49 -6.65 4.11 -15.91
C ASN A 49 -5.13 3.95 -15.75
N ALA A 50 -4.33 4.83 -16.35
CA ALA A 50 -2.87 4.83 -16.22
C ALA A 50 -2.42 5.14 -14.78
N ARG A 51 -3.17 5.96 -14.04
CA ARG A 51 -2.94 6.18 -12.61
C ARG A 51 -3.32 4.98 -11.75
N GLN A 52 -4.37 4.24 -12.12
CA GLN A 52 -4.85 3.06 -11.37
C GLN A 52 -4.07 1.78 -11.66
N GLN A 53 -3.47 1.63 -12.86
CA GLN A 53 -2.64 0.48 -13.21
C GLN A 53 -1.50 0.16 -12.22
N PRO A 54 -0.68 1.13 -11.76
CA PRO A 54 0.35 0.84 -10.77
C PRO A 54 -0.26 0.41 -9.43
N GLU A 55 -1.43 0.94 -9.03
CA GLU A 55 -2.11 0.53 -7.81
C GLU A 55 -2.65 -0.91 -7.91
N ILE A 56 -3.22 -1.30 -9.05
CA ILE A 56 -3.71 -2.66 -9.30
C ILE A 56 -2.54 -3.67 -9.31
N GLN A 57 -1.40 -3.32 -9.91
CA GLN A 57 -0.22 -4.17 -9.90
C GLN A 57 0.36 -4.34 -8.49
N LEU A 58 0.35 -3.28 -7.67
CA LEU A 58 0.78 -3.37 -6.27
C LEU A 58 -0.15 -4.24 -5.43
N VAL A 59 -1.46 -4.18 -5.67
CA VAL A 59 -2.44 -5.06 -5.01
C VAL A 59 -2.27 -6.52 -5.47
N GLN A 60 -2.12 -6.75 -6.78
CA GLN A 60 -1.87 -8.09 -7.32
C GLN A 60 -0.55 -8.68 -6.80
N ARG A 61 0.48 -7.85 -6.67
CA ARG A 61 1.75 -8.23 -6.06
C ARG A 61 1.57 -8.61 -4.59
N ALA A 62 0.88 -7.78 -3.81
CA ALA A 62 0.57 -8.09 -2.41
C ALA A 62 -0.24 -9.40 -2.28
N MET A 63 -1.20 -9.66 -3.18
CA MET A 63 -1.96 -10.92 -3.22
C MET A 63 -1.10 -12.13 -3.61
N SER A 64 -0.15 -11.96 -4.52
CA SER A 64 0.77 -13.04 -4.92
C SER A 64 1.78 -13.37 -3.82
N GLU A 65 2.40 -12.35 -3.22
CA GLU A 65 3.37 -12.48 -2.13
C GLU A 65 2.71 -13.13 -0.91
N THR A 66 1.49 -12.70 -0.55
CA THR A 66 0.73 -13.33 0.53
C THR A 66 0.33 -14.78 0.27
N SER A 67 0.48 -15.32 -0.94
CA SER A 67 0.07 -16.69 -1.28
C SER A 67 1.24 -17.68 -1.43
N ASP A 68 2.49 -17.23 -1.52
CA ASP A 68 3.62 -18.10 -1.85
C ASP A 68 3.91 -19.16 -0.79
N HIS A 69 3.70 -18.82 0.48
CA HIS A 69 3.82 -19.75 1.59
C HIS A 69 2.84 -20.95 1.45
N LEU A 70 1.66 -20.75 0.86
CA LEU A 70 0.69 -21.83 0.63
C LEU A 70 1.20 -22.87 -0.38
N LYS A 71 1.93 -22.44 -1.42
CA LYS A 71 2.54 -23.36 -2.40
C LYS A 71 3.55 -24.27 -1.72
N ILE A 72 4.38 -23.73 -0.83
CA ILE A 72 5.36 -24.51 -0.07
C ILE A 72 4.65 -25.51 0.86
N LEU A 73 3.56 -25.12 1.51
CA LEU A 73 2.78 -26.00 2.39
C LEU A 73 2.00 -27.08 1.64
N VAL A 74 1.73 -26.90 0.34
CA VAL A 74 1.23 -27.95 -0.54
C VAL A 74 2.34 -28.95 -0.88
N GLN A 75 3.54 -28.46 -1.18
CA GLN A 75 4.71 -29.30 -1.52
C GLN A 75 5.32 -30.02 -0.30
N ARG A 76 5.27 -29.39 0.87
CA ARG A 76 5.87 -29.85 2.13
C ARG A 76 4.81 -29.90 3.24
N PRO A 77 3.86 -30.84 3.17
CA PRO A 77 2.72 -30.89 4.09
C PRO A 77 3.13 -31.15 5.55
N TYR A 78 4.29 -31.78 5.79
CA TYR A 78 4.83 -32.03 7.13
C TYR A 78 5.15 -30.75 7.92
N LEU A 79 5.24 -29.59 7.25
CA LEU A 79 5.44 -28.30 7.90
C LEU A 79 4.14 -27.71 8.49
N ARG A 80 2.96 -28.13 7.98
CA ARG A 80 1.67 -27.54 8.38
C ARG A 80 1.41 -27.53 9.90
N PRO A 81 1.74 -28.58 10.67
CA PRO A 81 1.45 -28.58 12.10
C PRO A 81 2.11 -27.41 12.85
N TYR A 82 3.29 -26.96 12.44
CA TYR A 82 4.00 -25.83 13.07
C TYR A 82 3.35 -24.46 12.78
N PHE A 83 2.49 -24.36 11.77
CA PHE A 83 1.89 -23.11 11.31
C PHE A 83 0.36 -23.04 11.46
N TYR A 84 -0.32 -24.18 11.58
CA TYR A 84 -1.78 -24.27 11.69
C TYR A 84 -2.28 -24.95 12.97
N GLU A 85 -1.44 -25.75 13.64
CA GLU A 85 -1.86 -26.62 14.75
C GLU A 85 -1.14 -26.30 16.07
N ASN A 86 -0.46 -25.16 16.14
CA ASN A 86 0.27 -24.70 17.32
C ASN A 86 1.36 -25.69 17.81
N LYS A 87 1.90 -26.53 16.90
CA LYS A 87 3.00 -27.44 17.22
C LYS A 87 4.30 -26.65 17.40
N ALA A 88 4.95 -26.82 18.55
CA ALA A 88 6.32 -26.36 18.75
C ALA A 88 7.30 -27.34 18.11
N TRP A 89 8.38 -26.83 17.53
CA TRP A 89 9.44 -27.68 17.01
C TRP A 89 10.21 -28.37 18.15
N SER A 90 10.59 -29.63 17.94
CA SER A 90 11.34 -30.43 18.90
C SER A 90 12.40 -31.29 18.22
N ASP A 91 13.46 -31.63 18.96
CA ASP A 91 14.50 -32.53 18.47
C ASP A 91 13.90 -33.90 18.09
N GLY A 92 14.18 -34.35 16.87
CA GLY A 92 13.63 -35.60 16.31
C GLY A 92 12.38 -35.42 15.44
N ASP A 93 11.88 -34.19 15.28
CA ASP A 93 10.83 -33.88 14.31
C ASP A 93 11.30 -34.09 12.86
N GLN A 94 10.35 -34.42 11.98
CA GLN A 94 10.60 -34.61 10.54
C GLN A 94 11.15 -33.34 9.86
N ALA A 95 10.72 -32.16 10.32
CA ALA A 95 11.21 -30.89 9.81
C ALA A 95 12.47 -30.47 10.57
N SER A 96 13.47 -29.94 9.88
CA SER A 96 14.62 -29.33 10.57
C SER A 96 14.22 -27.99 11.22
N SER A 97 14.95 -27.60 12.27
CA SER A 97 14.75 -26.30 12.92
C SER A 97 14.87 -25.13 11.92
N ASP A 98 15.85 -25.22 11.01
CA ASP A 98 16.10 -24.20 10.00
C ASP A 98 14.96 -24.10 8.98
N GLU A 99 14.36 -25.23 8.59
CA GLU A 99 13.20 -25.24 7.70
C GLU A 99 12.00 -24.56 8.34
N VAL A 100 11.73 -24.83 9.62
CA VAL A 100 10.64 -24.21 10.36
C VAL A 100 10.89 -22.71 10.52
N LYS A 101 12.13 -22.29 10.82
CA LYS A 101 12.50 -20.87 10.93
C LYS A 101 12.39 -20.12 9.61
N ALA A 102 12.93 -20.68 8.53
CA ALA A 102 12.86 -20.06 7.19
C ALA A 102 11.41 -19.91 6.71
N MET A 103 10.56 -20.88 7.04
CA MET A 103 9.14 -20.81 6.73
C MET A 103 8.40 -19.77 7.59
N ALA A 104 8.76 -19.64 8.88
CA ALA A 104 8.23 -18.60 9.75
C ALA A 104 8.62 -17.20 9.27
N GLU A 105 9.87 -17.03 8.85
CA GLU A 105 10.38 -15.80 8.22
C GLU A 105 9.56 -15.42 6.99
N LEU A 106 9.45 -16.32 6.01
CA LEU A 106 8.69 -16.09 4.78
C LEU A 106 7.23 -15.72 5.07
N LEU A 107 6.60 -16.42 6.02
CA LEU A 107 5.22 -16.16 6.39
C LEU A 107 5.09 -14.77 7.02
N LEU A 108 5.97 -14.40 7.96
CA LEU A 108 5.93 -13.08 8.59
C LEU A 108 6.25 -11.94 7.62
N ASP A 109 7.19 -12.10 6.69
CA ASP A 109 7.48 -11.10 5.66
C ASP A 109 6.25 -10.85 4.79
N ASN A 110 5.52 -11.91 4.43
CA ASN A 110 4.26 -11.82 3.69
C ASN A 110 3.16 -11.11 4.49
N LEU A 111 3.01 -11.44 5.78
CA LEU A 111 2.03 -10.78 6.66
C LEU A 111 2.39 -9.30 6.88
N ALA A 112 3.68 -8.97 7.05
CA ALA A 112 4.17 -7.61 7.17
C ALA A 112 3.89 -6.81 5.90
N SER A 113 4.16 -7.38 4.73
CA SER A 113 3.85 -6.79 3.43
C SER A 113 2.35 -6.47 3.32
N ALA A 114 1.47 -7.41 3.68
CA ALA A 114 0.02 -7.20 3.68
C ALA A 114 -0.44 -6.04 4.57
N ILE A 115 0.14 -5.91 5.78
CA ILE A 115 -0.13 -4.79 6.69
C ILE A 115 0.31 -3.46 6.08
N ILE A 116 1.55 -3.41 5.55
CA ILE A 116 2.12 -2.19 4.99
C ILE A 116 1.29 -1.73 3.78
N HIS A 117 0.94 -2.65 2.88
CA HIS A 117 0.09 -2.33 1.73
C HIS A 117 -1.28 -1.82 2.16
N SER A 118 -1.91 -2.48 3.14
CA SER A 118 -3.21 -2.03 3.66
C SER A 118 -3.12 -0.64 4.31
N ALA A 119 -2.00 -0.33 4.98
CA ALA A 119 -1.76 0.97 5.61
C ALA A 119 -1.44 2.08 4.58
N ALA A 120 -0.69 1.75 3.53
CA ALA A 120 -0.29 2.66 2.47
C ALA A 120 -1.44 2.97 1.48
N PHE A 121 -2.32 1.99 1.23
CA PHE A 121 -3.42 2.09 0.27
C PHE A 121 -4.78 1.80 0.94
N PRO A 122 -5.25 2.66 1.86
CA PRO A 122 -6.50 2.44 2.59
C PRO A 122 -7.74 2.36 1.68
N GLN A 123 -7.68 2.89 0.46
CA GLN A 123 -8.72 2.79 -0.56
C GLN A 123 -8.91 1.36 -1.11
N TYR A 124 -7.94 0.46 -0.90
CA TYR A 124 -7.97 -0.94 -1.31
C TYR A 124 -7.79 -1.87 -0.11
N PRO A 125 -8.79 -1.94 0.80
CA PRO A 125 -8.66 -2.73 2.02
C PRO A 125 -8.60 -4.23 1.67
N ILE A 126 -7.52 -4.90 2.08
CA ILE A 126 -7.45 -6.35 2.01
C ILE A 126 -8.30 -6.92 3.15
N ARG A 127 -9.56 -7.28 2.84
CA ARG A 127 -10.54 -7.75 3.83
C ARG A 127 -10.06 -9.05 4.48
N GLY A 128 -10.22 -9.16 5.80
CA GLY A 128 -9.91 -10.38 6.56
C GLY A 128 -8.43 -10.61 6.88
N VAL A 129 -7.52 -9.74 6.40
CA VAL A 129 -6.07 -9.88 6.66
C VAL A 129 -5.74 -9.92 8.14
N GLU A 130 -6.39 -9.09 8.96
CA GLU A 130 -6.17 -9.13 10.41
C GLU A 130 -6.52 -10.48 11.03
N GLN A 131 -7.59 -11.14 10.56
CA GLN A 131 -8.01 -12.43 11.09
C GLN A 131 -7.05 -13.53 10.68
N THR A 132 -6.56 -13.51 9.43
CA THR A 132 -5.53 -14.42 8.94
C THR A 132 -4.21 -14.24 9.69
N ILE A 133 -3.78 -12.99 9.91
CA ILE A 133 -2.57 -12.68 10.67
C ILE A 133 -2.72 -13.15 12.12
N LYS A 134 -3.85 -12.84 12.78
CA LYS A 134 -4.17 -13.34 14.13
C LYS A 134 -4.11 -14.85 14.18
N PHE A 135 -4.71 -15.54 13.19
CA PHE A 135 -4.70 -16.99 13.12
C PHE A 135 -3.26 -17.52 13.11
N HIS A 136 -2.41 -17.05 12.19
CA HIS A 136 -1.04 -17.55 12.09
C HIS A 136 -0.19 -17.21 13.32
N LEU A 137 -0.24 -15.96 13.80
CA LEU A 137 0.52 -15.56 14.99
C LEU A 137 0.06 -16.29 16.26
N ARG A 138 -1.22 -16.65 16.38
CA ARG A 138 -1.75 -17.33 17.57
C ARG A 138 -1.65 -18.85 17.49
N ASN A 139 -1.57 -19.43 16.30
CA ASN A 139 -1.46 -20.87 16.08
C ASN A 139 -0.09 -21.34 15.57
N SER A 140 0.93 -20.48 15.60
CA SER A 140 2.31 -20.84 15.26
C SER A 140 3.30 -20.30 16.28
N PRO A 141 3.88 -21.15 17.15
CA PRO A 141 4.99 -20.79 18.02
C PRO A 141 6.17 -20.25 17.20
N ALA A 142 6.51 -20.91 16.10
CA ALA A 142 7.60 -20.51 15.21
C ALA A 142 7.47 -19.06 14.71
N CYS A 143 6.26 -18.63 14.33
CA CYS A 143 6.04 -17.23 13.92
C CYS A 143 6.14 -16.26 15.09
N ARG A 144 5.69 -16.63 16.30
CA ARG A 144 5.81 -15.75 17.47
C ARG A 144 7.26 -15.57 17.89
N ASP A 145 8.00 -16.66 17.93
CA ASP A 145 9.38 -16.67 18.37
C ASP A 145 10.24 -15.88 17.38
N PHE A 146 10.06 -16.13 16.07
CA PHE A 146 10.75 -15.38 15.03
C PHE A 146 10.42 -13.87 15.07
N LEU A 147 9.14 -13.49 15.26
CA LEU A 147 8.75 -12.09 15.38
C LEU A 147 9.46 -11.37 16.54
N LEU A 148 9.66 -12.06 17.67
CA LEU A 148 10.32 -11.50 18.84
C LEU A 148 11.84 -11.47 18.70
N ASP A 149 12.43 -12.48 18.06
CA ASP A 149 13.88 -12.56 17.88
C ASP A 149 14.39 -11.63 16.77
N ALA A 150 13.60 -11.43 15.71
CA ALA A 150 13.96 -10.61 14.55
C ALA A 150 13.05 -9.37 14.40
N PHE A 151 12.61 -8.78 15.52
CA PHE A 151 11.67 -7.66 15.53
C PHE A 151 12.16 -6.42 14.77
N ASP A 152 13.46 -6.17 14.79
CA ASP A 152 14.13 -5.08 14.07
C ASP A 152 13.87 -5.11 12.56
N ARG A 153 13.75 -6.31 11.96
CA ARG A 153 13.43 -6.52 10.54
C ARG A 153 12.06 -6.01 10.11
N PHE A 154 11.15 -5.74 11.05
CA PHE A 154 9.79 -5.28 10.77
C PHE A 154 9.59 -3.81 11.20
N PRO A 155 10.33 -2.82 10.67
CA PRO A 155 10.30 -1.43 11.14
C PRO A 155 8.93 -0.77 11.00
N LEU A 156 8.17 -1.17 9.97
CA LEU A 156 6.88 -0.56 9.64
C LEU A 156 5.70 -1.36 10.22
N ALA A 157 5.78 -2.69 10.18
CA ALA A 157 4.69 -3.58 10.58
C ALA A 157 4.84 -4.18 11.99
N GLY A 158 6.02 -4.09 12.61
CA GLY A 158 6.33 -4.82 13.84
C GLY A 158 5.36 -4.56 14.99
N LEU A 159 5.02 -3.29 15.25
CA LEU A 159 4.06 -2.95 16.30
C LEU A 159 2.65 -3.50 16.01
N ALA A 160 2.23 -3.48 14.74
CA ALA A 160 0.94 -4.04 14.33
C ALA A 160 0.94 -5.57 14.48
N LEU A 161 2.03 -6.25 14.09
CA LEU A 161 2.21 -7.69 14.27
C LEU A 161 2.19 -8.08 15.76
N LEU A 162 2.88 -7.34 16.63
CA LEU A 162 2.83 -7.58 18.08
C LEU A 162 1.41 -7.42 18.65
N SER A 163 0.68 -6.38 18.22
CA SER A 163 -0.71 -6.19 18.61
C SER A 163 -1.63 -7.30 18.12
N LEU A 164 -1.39 -7.86 16.92
CA LEU A 164 -2.16 -8.98 16.36
C LEU A 164 -1.82 -10.32 17.03
N LYS A 165 -0.55 -10.53 17.40
CA LYS A 165 -0.08 -11.66 18.21
C LYS A 165 -0.84 -11.72 19.54
N ASN A 166 -0.91 -10.59 20.24
CA ASN A 166 -1.45 -10.53 21.59
C ASN A 166 -2.97 -10.32 21.62
N GLN A 167 -3.58 -10.61 22.77
CA GLN A 167 -5.01 -10.38 22.99
C GLN A 167 -5.28 -9.01 23.62
N THR A 168 -4.36 -8.52 24.44
CA THR A 168 -4.54 -7.28 25.20
C THR A 168 -3.37 -6.32 24.98
N ARG A 169 -3.64 -5.01 25.15
CA ARG A 169 -2.61 -3.98 25.11
C ARG A 169 -1.49 -4.23 26.12
N VAL A 170 -1.85 -4.72 27.31
CA VAL A 170 -0.90 -5.03 28.39
C VAL A 170 0.13 -6.07 27.95
N GLN A 171 -0.30 -7.11 27.23
CA GLN A 171 0.61 -8.11 26.67
C GLN A 171 1.54 -7.50 25.61
N THR A 172 1.02 -6.66 24.72
CA THR A 172 1.83 -5.93 23.72
C THR A 172 2.85 -5.00 24.37
N GLU A 173 2.47 -4.28 25.42
CA GLU A 173 3.39 -3.43 26.19
C GLU A 173 4.50 -4.27 26.86
N ALA A 174 4.15 -5.42 27.43
CA ALA A 174 5.12 -6.32 28.06
C ALA A 174 6.14 -6.86 27.06
N ASP A 175 5.68 -7.36 25.91
CA ASP A 175 6.57 -7.80 24.83
C ASP A 175 7.48 -6.67 24.36
N LEU A 176 6.94 -5.47 24.18
CA LEU A 176 7.72 -4.33 23.70
C LEU A 176 8.76 -3.85 24.73
N ARG A 177 8.47 -3.94 26.03
CA ARG A 177 9.47 -3.69 27.09
C ARG A 177 10.60 -4.71 27.03
N MET A 178 10.28 -5.99 26.91
CA MET A 178 11.28 -7.05 26.72
C MET A 178 12.14 -6.81 25.47
N LEU A 179 11.54 -6.36 24.37
CA LEU A 179 12.28 -6.00 23.16
C LEU A 179 13.19 -4.76 23.36
N ILE A 180 12.77 -3.77 24.14
CA ILE A 180 13.62 -2.61 24.49
C ILE A 180 14.87 -3.06 25.26
N GLU A 181 14.70 -3.99 26.20
CA GLU A 181 15.80 -4.55 26.99
C GLU A 181 16.79 -5.36 26.11
N LYS A 182 16.27 -6.15 25.16
CA LYS A 182 17.09 -6.88 24.17
C LYS A 182 17.89 -5.94 23.24
N ALA A 183 17.42 -4.71 22.99
CA ALA A 183 18.05 -3.76 22.07
C ALA A 183 19.21 -2.94 22.69
N THR A 184 19.73 -3.34 23.85
CA THR A 184 20.75 -2.56 24.58
C THR A 184 22.01 -2.23 23.79
N ALA A 185 22.41 -3.09 22.85
CA ALA A 185 23.57 -2.88 21.98
C ALA A 185 23.34 -1.92 20.80
N ASP A 186 22.08 -1.61 20.45
CA ASP A 186 21.72 -0.71 19.35
C ASP A 186 20.87 0.47 19.89
N PRO A 187 21.49 1.65 20.13
CA PRO A 187 20.78 2.79 20.69
C PRO A 187 19.70 3.36 19.74
N VAL A 188 19.86 3.19 18.43
CA VAL A 188 18.89 3.69 17.42
C VAL A 188 17.62 2.84 17.49
N GLU A 189 17.79 1.51 17.51
CA GLU A 189 16.70 0.56 17.59
C GLU A 189 16.01 0.60 18.96
N LYS A 190 16.78 0.73 20.05
CA LYS A 190 16.23 0.94 21.40
C LYS A 190 15.34 2.18 21.44
N ALA A 191 15.83 3.31 20.92
CA ALA A 191 15.05 4.54 20.86
C ALA A 191 13.82 4.39 19.96
N ARG A 192 13.88 3.59 18.89
CA ARG A 192 12.70 3.24 18.06
C ARG A 192 11.65 2.52 18.87
N ARG A 193 12.02 1.45 19.57
CA ARG A 193 11.10 0.63 20.38
C ARG A 193 10.48 1.42 21.54
N GLU A 194 11.25 2.28 22.22
CA GLU A 194 10.73 3.18 23.27
C GLU A 194 9.70 4.19 22.74
N ARG A 195 9.88 4.65 21.50
CA ARG A 195 8.89 5.53 20.84
C ARG A 195 7.62 4.79 20.49
N LEU A 196 7.72 3.56 20.01
CA LEU A 196 6.57 2.69 19.77
C LEU A 196 5.80 2.43 21.07
N LEU A 197 6.51 2.21 22.18
CA LEU A 197 5.88 2.01 23.49
C LEU A 197 5.11 3.25 23.95
N ARG A 198 5.73 4.43 23.86
CA ARG A 198 5.04 5.70 24.16
C ARG A 198 3.80 5.91 23.29
N HIS A 199 3.89 5.59 22.01
CA HIS A 199 2.75 5.69 21.11
C HIS A 199 1.61 4.75 21.51
N LEU A 200 1.92 3.49 21.84
CA LEU A 200 0.94 2.50 22.29
C LEU A 200 0.24 2.92 23.59
N GLN A 201 0.98 3.55 24.52
CA GLN A 201 0.44 4.00 25.81
C GLN A 201 -0.45 5.25 25.70
N THR A 202 -0.18 6.12 24.71
CA THR A 202 -0.88 7.40 24.54
C THR A 202 -2.09 7.31 23.62
N THR A 203 -2.27 6.18 22.93
CA THR A 203 -3.31 6.01 21.91
C THR A 203 -4.38 5.03 22.38
N ASP A 204 -5.64 5.45 22.38
CA ASP A 204 -6.79 4.56 22.64
C ASP A 204 -7.10 3.62 21.46
N ARG A 205 -6.63 3.97 20.26
CA ARG A 205 -6.74 3.14 19.05
C ARG A 205 -5.65 2.08 19.05
N THR A 206 -6.06 0.85 19.36
CA THR A 206 -5.20 -0.35 19.27
C THR A 206 -5.33 -1.04 17.90
N GLU A 207 -6.01 -0.41 16.94
CA GLU A 207 -6.21 -0.97 15.61
C GLU A 207 -4.86 -1.18 14.89
N PRO A 208 -4.52 -2.42 14.51
CA PRO A 208 -3.21 -2.77 13.92
C PRO A 208 -2.86 -1.93 12.69
N LEU A 209 -3.87 -1.58 11.87
CA LEU A 209 -3.67 -0.74 10.69
C LEU A 209 -3.24 0.68 11.04
N GLU A 210 -3.83 1.28 12.08
CA GLU A 210 -3.47 2.63 12.53
C GLU A 210 -2.05 2.66 13.12
N LEU A 211 -1.65 1.58 13.81
CA LEU A 211 -0.29 1.41 14.31
C LEU A 211 0.74 1.33 13.16
N ALA A 212 0.41 0.63 12.07
CA ALA A 212 1.27 0.57 10.89
C ALA A 212 1.35 1.91 10.14
N LYS A 213 0.22 2.63 10.01
CA LYS A 213 0.19 3.99 9.44
C LYS A 213 1.08 4.95 10.22
N TYR A 214 1.07 4.88 11.55
CA TYR A 214 1.94 5.69 12.40
C TYR A 214 3.43 5.48 12.05
N SER A 215 3.86 4.22 11.96
CA SER A 215 5.24 3.87 11.61
C SER A 215 5.61 4.38 10.21
N PHE A 216 4.69 4.22 9.24
CA PHE A 216 4.89 4.67 7.86
C PHE A 216 5.03 6.20 7.74
N GLN A 217 4.11 6.96 8.32
CA GLN A 217 4.14 8.43 8.32
C GLN A 217 5.42 8.97 8.96
N ARG A 218 5.95 8.27 9.96
CA ARG A 218 7.17 8.70 10.66
C ARG A 218 8.42 8.48 9.81
N VAL A 219 8.53 7.33 9.15
CA VAL A 219 9.62 7.08 8.19
C VAL A 219 9.58 8.11 7.07
N GLN A 220 8.40 8.40 6.53
CA GLN A 220 8.22 9.43 5.50
C GLN A 220 8.69 10.82 5.98
N LYS A 221 8.33 11.22 7.21
CA LYS A 221 8.80 12.49 7.80
C LYS A 221 10.33 12.54 7.98
N MET A 222 10.96 11.43 8.38
CA MET A 222 12.41 11.36 8.53
C MET A 222 13.13 11.48 7.17
N VAL A 223 12.62 10.80 6.14
CA VAL A 223 13.16 10.88 4.76
C VAL A 223 13.00 12.27 4.17
N MET A 224 11.87 12.95 4.43
CA MET A 224 11.66 14.32 3.96
C MET A 224 12.54 15.34 4.68
N ALA A 225 12.79 15.15 5.99
CA ALA A 225 13.67 16.01 6.77
C ALA A 225 15.15 15.85 6.39
N SER A 226 15.61 14.62 6.07
CA SER A 226 16.97 14.41 5.56
C SER A 226 17.14 14.92 4.13
N GLY A 227 16.11 14.80 3.29
CA GLY A 227 16.09 15.36 1.94
C GLY A 227 16.09 16.89 1.89
N SER A 228 15.45 17.57 2.86
CA SER A 228 15.51 19.04 2.94
C SER A 228 16.83 19.55 3.50
N ALA A 229 17.46 18.80 4.42
CA ALA A 229 18.77 19.13 4.97
C ALA A 229 19.89 19.00 3.91
N GLY A 230 19.82 17.98 3.04
CA GLY A 230 20.76 17.83 1.91
C GLY A 230 20.65 18.94 0.87
N ARG A 231 19.43 19.41 0.57
CA ARG A 231 19.22 20.53 -0.38
C ARG A 231 19.59 21.89 0.17
N MET A 232 19.60 22.09 1.50
CA MET A 232 20.13 23.31 2.10
C MET A 232 21.66 23.33 2.14
N ALA A 233 22.32 22.18 2.20
CA ALA A 233 23.78 22.10 2.12
C ALA A 233 24.31 22.41 0.70
N GLU A 234 23.61 21.95 -0.35
CA GLU A 234 23.96 22.29 -1.76
C GLU A 234 23.62 23.72 -2.18
N ALA A 235 22.82 24.46 -1.40
CA ALA A 235 22.46 25.85 -1.69
C ALA A 235 23.36 26.88 -0.99
N VAL A 236 24.37 26.42 -0.24
CA VAL A 236 25.29 27.25 0.56
C VAL A 236 26.75 27.12 0.07
N ASP A 237 27.01 26.27 -0.94
CA ASP A 237 28.27 26.23 -1.71
C ASP A 237 28.08 26.88 -3.09
#